data_AF-A0AAX2HC94-F1
#
_entry.id   AF-A0AAX2HC94-F1
#
_cell.length_a   1.000
_cell.length_b   1.000
_cell.length_c   1.000
_cell.angle_alpha   90.00
_cell.angle_beta   90.00
_cell.angle_gamma   90.00
#
_symmetry.space_group_name_H-M   'P 1'
#
loop_
_entity.id
_entity.type
_entity.pdbx_description
1 polymer ?
#
loop_
_entity_poly.entity_id
_entity_poly.type
_entity_poly.pdbx_seq_one_letter_code
_entity_poly.pdbx_strand_id
1 'polypeptide(L)'
;MFGLFGRKIKSVADIQKLLKTEGPAKAGQVIRSEADKGNHICQIFLSQMYLGMMDQETNDVILSDLTKNFVRYSEMAAQQGDADTQYNLAKHLMNVASADIRAGEGKLSEFGRDALRDSKKYLLLAAEQGLENAKESLSNLDELFDWAESQEYV
;
A
#
# COMPACT_ATOMS: atom_id res chain seq x y z
N MET A 1 -0.26 -16.22 -34.07
CA MET A 1 -0.47 -16.28 -32.61
C MET A 1 0.90 -16.39 -31.94
N PHE A 2 1.43 -15.29 -31.40
CA PHE A 2 2.67 -15.34 -30.60
C PHE A 2 2.29 -15.67 -29.15
N GLY A 3 2.77 -16.82 -28.66
CA GLY A 3 2.53 -17.28 -27.30
C GLY A 3 3.17 -16.35 -26.27
N LEU A 4 2.36 -15.78 -25.40
CA LEU A 4 2.76 -15.00 -24.22
C LEU A 4 3.25 -15.90 -23.06
N PHE A 5 3.84 -17.05 -23.37
CA PHE A 5 4.39 -17.93 -22.34
C PHE A 5 5.79 -17.44 -21.93
N GLY A 6 5.86 -16.76 -20.78
CA GLY A 6 7.07 -16.76 -19.95
C GLY A 6 7.99 -15.54 -19.99
N ARG A 7 7.49 -14.31 -20.20
CA ARG A 7 8.31 -13.12 -19.90
C ARG A 7 8.45 -13.00 -18.38
N LYS A 8 9.57 -13.50 -17.84
CA LYS A 8 9.92 -13.32 -16.42
C LYS A 8 10.28 -11.85 -16.19
N ILE A 9 9.38 -11.09 -15.57
CA ILE A 9 9.69 -9.76 -15.03
C ILE A 9 10.51 -9.97 -13.77
N LYS A 10 11.78 -9.51 -13.77
CA LYS A 10 12.70 -9.68 -12.64
C LYS A 10 13.19 -8.35 -12.09
N SER A 11 12.91 -7.25 -12.79
CA SER A 11 13.40 -5.92 -12.45
C SER A 11 12.49 -4.84 -13.00
N VAL A 12 12.62 -3.64 -12.46
CA VAL A 12 11.96 -2.44 -12.99
C VAL A 12 12.39 -2.17 -14.45
N ALA A 13 13.63 -2.51 -14.82
CA ALA A 13 14.09 -2.38 -16.21
C ALA A 13 13.30 -3.26 -17.18
N ASP A 14 12.84 -4.45 -16.74
CA ASP A 14 11.97 -5.30 -17.56
C ASP A 14 10.60 -4.65 -17.77
N ILE A 15 10.06 -4.00 -16.73
CA ILE A 15 8.80 -3.24 -16.80
C ILE A 15 8.94 -2.06 -17.76
N GLN A 16 10.02 -1.28 -17.65
CA GLN A 16 10.32 -0.15 -18.54
C GLN A 16 10.45 -0.60 -20.00
N LYS A 17 11.17 -1.70 -20.23
CA LYS A 17 11.30 -2.30 -21.56
C LYS A 17 9.93 -2.70 -22.10
N LEU A 18 9.10 -3.36 -21.29
CA LEU A 18 7.76 -3.79 -21.67
C LEU A 18 6.87 -2.60 -22.06
N LEU A 19 6.86 -1.54 -21.25
CA LEU A 19 6.15 -0.29 -21.53
C LEU A 19 6.59 0.31 -22.87
N LYS A 20 7.90 0.35 -23.13
CA LYS A 20 8.47 0.88 -24.38
C LYS A 20 8.12 0.02 -25.60
N THR A 21 8.11 -1.31 -25.48
CA THR A 21 7.93 -2.20 -26.63
C THR A 21 6.48 -2.54 -26.94
N GLU A 22 5.62 -2.61 -25.93
CA GLU A 22 4.21 -3.06 -26.09
C GLU A 22 3.19 -1.93 -25.85
N GLY A 23 3.65 -0.78 -25.34
CA GLY A 23 2.80 0.34 -24.95
C GLY A 23 2.11 0.16 -23.58
N PRO A 24 1.58 1.24 -22.98
CA PRO A 24 1.05 1.22 -21.61
C PRO A 24 -0.12 0.25 -21.40
N ALA A 25 -1.05 0.16 -22.36
CA ALA A 25 -2.25 -0.67 -22.21
C ALA A 25 -1.91 -2.17 -22.09
N LYS A 26 -1.07 -2.68 -23.00
CA LYS A 26 -0.69 -4.10 -23.01
C LYS A 26 0.33 -4.41 -21.92
N ALA A 27 1.27 -3.51 -21.64
CA ALA A 27 2.17 -3.64 -20.52
C ALA A 27 1.40 -3.73 -19.19
N GLY A 28 0.41 -2.85 -18.97
CA GLY A 28 -0.41 -2.85 -17.77
C GLY A 28 -1.18 -4.16 -17.56
N GLN A 29 -1.71 -4.78 -18.63
CA GLN A 29 -2.34 -6.10 -18.54
C GLN A 29 -1.36 -7.19 -18.08
N VAL A 30 -0.15 -7.20 -18.64
CA VAL A 30 0.89 -8.17 -18.26
C VAL A 30 1.37 -7.93 -16.83
N ILE A 31 1.66 -6.69 -16.45
CA ILE A 31 2.14 -6.34 -15.10
C ILE A 31 1.11 -6.75 -14.04
N ARG A 32 -0.19 -6.45 -14.24
CA ARG A 32 -1.26 -6.91 -13.34
C ARG A 32 -1.34 -8.43 -13.27
N SER A 33 -1.31 -9.12 -14.42
CA SER A 33 -1.35 -10.58 -14.45
C SER A 33 -0.18 -11.22 -13.70
N GLU A 34 1.02 -10.66 -13.79
CA GLU A 34 2.19 -11.18 -13.07
C GLU A 34 2.16 -10.82 -11.58
N ALA A 35 1.70 -9.61 -11.22
CA ALA A 35 1.49 -9.24 -9.82
C ALA A 35 0.49 -10.18 -9.13
N ASP A 36 -0.62 -10.50 -9.80
CA ASP A 36 -1.65 -11.42 -9.33
C ASP A 36 -1.13 -12.85 -9.15
N LYS A 37 -0.06 -13.23 -9.86
CA LYS A 37 0.62 -14.53 -9.70
C LYS A 37 1.73 -14.51 -8.63
N GLY A 38 1.89 -13.41 -7.89
CA GLY A 38 2.90 -13.30 -6.84
C GLY A 38 4.19 -12.60 -7.25
N ASN A 39 4.30 -12.02 -8.44
CA ASN A 39 5.52 -11.32 -8.84
C ASN A 39 5.73 -10.06 -7.99
N HIS A 40 6.68 -10.14 -7.08
CA HIS A 40 6.97 -9.09 -6.11
C HIS A 40 7.30 -7.74 -6.76
N ILE A 41 8.12 -7.74 -7.82
CA ILE A 41 8.49 -6.50 -8.54
C ILE A 41 7.26 -5.85 -9.16
N CYS A 42 6.34 -6.63 -9.72
CA CYS A 42 5.10 -6.09 -10.28
C CYS A 42 4.17 -5.56 -9.20
N GLN A 43 4.09 -6.20 -8.03
CA GLN A 43 3.28 -5.73 -6.90
C GLN A 43 3.81 -4.40 -6.35
N ILE A 44 5.12 -4.29 -6.12
CA ILE A 44 5.77 -3.03 -5.71
C ILE A 44 5.50 -1.94 -6.75
N PHE A 45 5.72 -2.24 -8.03
CA PHE A 45 5.52 -1.28 -9.10
C PHE A 45 4.07 -0.76 -9.15
N LEU A 46 3.09 -1.67 -9.05
CA LEU A 46 1.67 -1.28 -9.06
C LEU A 46 1.30 -0.50 -7.80
N SER A 47 1.77 -0.91 -6.62
CA SER A 47 1.57 -0.16 -5.37
C SER A 47 2.03 1.29 -5.52
N GLN A 48 3.29 1.51 -5.93
CA GLN A 48 3.86 2.85 -6.11
C GLN A 48 3.15 3.64 -7.20
N MET A 49 2.77 2.99 -8.31
CA MET A 49 2.02 3.63 -9.39
C MET A 49 0.65 4.11 -8.91
N TYR A 50 -0.11 3.27 -8.20
CA TYR A 50 -1.43 3.65 -7.68
C TYR A 50 -1.32 4.75 -6.62
N LEU A 51 -0.32 4.69 -5.74
CA LEU A 51 -0.05 5.76 -4.77
C LEU A 51 0.20 7.11 -5.48
N GLY A 52 1.07 7.13 -6.48
CA GLY A 52 1.35 8.36 -7.24
C GLY A 52 0.14 8.86 -8.03
N MET A 53 -0.76 7.98 -8.48
CA MET A 53 -2.01 8.38 -9.12
C MET A 53 -3.00 8.97 -8.10
N MET A 54 -3.09 8.39 -6.89
CA MET A 54 -3.94 8.91 -5.82
C MET A 54 -3.55 10.34 -5.42
N ASP A 55 -2.26 10.64 -5.34
CA ASP A 55 -1.75 11.96 -4.95
C ASP A 55 -2.13 13.09 -5.94
N GLN A 56 -2.51 12.73 -7.18
CA GLN A 56 -2.86 13.69 -8.23
C GLN A 56 -4.37 13.70 -8.53
N GLU A 57 -5.14 12.79 -7.93
CA GLU A 57 -6.56 12.62 -8.23
C GLU A 57 -7.43 13.40 -7.24
N THR A 58 -8.45 14.08 -7.77
CA THR A 58 -9.41 14.86 -6.97
C THR A 58 -10.84 14.35 -7.11
N ASN A 59 -11.11 13.43 -8.04
CA ASN A 59 -12.39 12.80 -8.21
C ASN A 59 -12.56 11.62 -7.24
N ASP A 60 -13.51 11.71 -6.31
CA ASP A 60 -13.75 10.70 -5.28
C ASP A 60 -14.04 9.29 -5.83
N VAL A 61 -14.73 9.18 -6.97
CA VAL A 61 -15.05 7.88 -7.58
C VAL A 61 -13.78 7.21 -8.10
N ILE A 62 -12.94 7.98 -8.80
CA ILE A 62 -11.66 7.47 -9.31
C ILE A 62 -10.72 7.18 -8.13
N LEU A 63 -10.65 8.07 -7.15
CA LEU A 63 -9.83 7.92 -5.96
C LEU A 63 -10.19 6.65 -5.17
N SER A 64 -11.48 6.32 -5.06
CA SER A 64 -11.95 5.09 -4.42
C SER A 64 -11.36 3.84 -5.11
N ASP A 65 -11.41 3.79 -6.43
CA ASP A 65 -10.90 2.65 -7.19
C ASP A 65 -9.37 2.59 -7.21
N LEU A 66 -8.69 3.73 -7.25
CA LEU A 66 -7.24 3.78 -7.08
C LEU A 66 -6.82 3.28 -5.70
N THR A 67 -7.52 3.70 -4.65
CA THR A 67 -7.25 3.29 -3.26
C THR A 67 -7.38 1.78 -3.09
N LYS A 68 -8.43 1.16 -3.62
CA LYS A 68 -8.60 -0.30 -3.58
C LYS A 68 -7.43 -1.04 -4.22
N ASN A 69 -6.96 -0.56 -5.36
CA ASN A 69 -5.82 -1.17 -6.05
C ASN A 69 -4.50 -0.93 -5.32
N PHE A 70 -4.29 0.28 -4.79
CA PHE A 70 -3.14 0.60 -3.94
C PHE A 70 -3.09 -0.35 -2.74
N VAL A 71 -4.17 -0.47 -1.96
CA VAL A 71 -4.21 -1.36 -0.78
C VAL A 71 -3.92 -2.80 -1.20
N ARG A 72 -4.62 -3.33 -2.21
CA ARG A 72 -4.42 -4.71 -2.67
C ARG A 72 -2.96 -5.02 -3.02
N TYR A 73 -2.33 -4.24 -3.90
CA TYR A 73 -0.96 -4.54 -4.33
C TYR A 73 0.07 -4.21 -3.25
N SER A 74 -0.22 -3.22 -2.38
CA SER A 74 0.64 -2.90 -1.24
C SER A 74 0.64 -4.02 -0.21
N GLU A 75 -0.51 -4.59 0.12
CA GLU A 75 -0.59 -5.75 1.04
C GLU A 75 0.20 -6.93 0.50
N MET A 76 0.05 -7.25 -0.80
CA MET A 76 0.79 -8.35 -1.42
C MET A 76 2.31 -8.13 -1.37
N ALA A 77 2.79 -6.91 -1.67
CA ALA A 77 4.21 -6.59 -1.61
C ALA A 77 4.73 -6.49 -0.16
N ALA A 78 3.95 -5.93 0.75
CA ALA A 78 4.29 -5.82 2.17
C ALA A 78 4.42 -7.20 2.84
N GLN A 79 3.56 -8.16 2.49
CA GLN A 79 3.65 -9.56 2.93
C GLN A 79 4.91 -10.27 2.43
N GLN A 80 5.46 -9.82 1.30
CA GLN A 80 6.73 -10.31 0.77
C GLN A 80 7.96 -9.57 1.31
N GLY A 81 7.76 -8.59 2.21
CA GLY A 81 8.84 -7.95 2.95
C GLY A 81 9.31 -6.60 2.41
N ASP A 82 8.62 -5.97 1.45
CA ASP A 82 9.07 -4.66 0.97
C ASP A 82 8.86 -3.56 2.03
N ALA A 83 9.94 -3.08 2.64
CA ALA A 83 9.90 -2.13 3.75
C ALA A 83 9.28 -0.78 3.37
N ASP A 84 9.58 -0.26 2.17
CA ASP A 84 8.99 1.00 1.69
C ASP A 84 7.48 0.86 1.49
N THR A 85 7.03 -0.27 0.93
CA THR A 85 5.59 -0.54 0.76
C THR A 85 4.91 -0.75 2.11
N GLN A 86 5.53 -1.46 3.06
CA GLN A 86 5.01 -1.58 4.43
C GLN A 86 4.80 -0.20 5.05
N TYR A 87 5.79 0.68 4.95
CA TYR A 87 5.70 2.05 5.47
C TYR A 87 4.61 2.87 4.77
N ASN A 88 4.52 2.81 3.44
CA ASN A 88 3.49 3.54 2.70
C ASN A 88 2.08 3.05 3.00
N LEU A 89 1.89 1.73 3.14
CA LEU A 89 0.61 1.15 3.55
C LEU A 89 0.25 1.56 4.98
N ALA A 90 1.21 1.56 5.89
CA ALA A 90 0.99 2.02 7.26
C ALA A 90 0.51 3.48 7.32
N LYS A 91 1.16 4.38 6.55
CA LYS A 91 0.74 5.78 6.46
C LYS A 91 -0.69 5.93 5.92
N HIS A 92 -1.04 5.15 4.90
CA HIS A 92 -2.40 5.14 4.37
C HIS A 92 -3.42 4.73 5.44
N LEU A 93 -3.14 3.67 6.20
CA LEU A 93 -4.01 3.19 7.27
C LEU A 93 -4.15 4.21 8.41
N MET A 94 -3.09 4.98 8.74
CA MET A 94 -3.21 6.10 9.68
C MET A 94 -4.15 7.19 9.17
N ASN A 95 -4.09 7.49 7.86
CA ASN A 95 -4.97 8.48 7.26
C ASN A 95 -6.44 8.01 7.29
N VAL A 96 -6.67 6.71 7.08
CA VAL A 96 -7.98 6.08 7.23
C VAL A 96 -8.50 6.25 8.67
N ALA A 97 -7.70 5.90 9.68
CA ALA A 97 -8.10 6.06 11.07
C ALA A 97 -8.31 7.53 11.46
N SER A 98 -7.47 8.44 10.97
CA SER A 98 -7.63 9.88 11.21
C SER A 98 -8.92 10.41 10.57
N ALA A 99 -9.31 9.91 9.40
CA ALA A 99 -10.58 10.25 8.77
C ALA A 99 -11.77 9.68 9.57
N ASP A 100 -11.66 8.46 10.08
CA ASP A 100 -12.66 7.82 10.93
C ASP A 100 -12.90 8.62 12.23
N ILE A 101 -11.83 9.03 12.93
CA ILE A 101 -11.91 9.88 14.13
C ILE A 101 -12.63 11.20 13.81
N ARG A 102 -12.30 11.85 12.69
CA ARG A 102 -12.95 13.12 12.30
C ARG A 102 -14.43 12.93 12.00
N ALA A 103 -14.79 11.84 11.31
CA ALA A 103 -16.18 11.52 11.00
C ALA A 103 -16.97 11.11 12.26
N GLY A 104 -16.32 10.46 13.22
CA GLY A 104 -16.87 10.03 14.50
C GLY A 104 -16.84 11.09 15.61
N GLU A 105 -16.64 12.37 15.28
CA GLU A 105 -16.58 13.48 16.25
C GLU A 105 -15.55 13.27 17.37
N GLY A 106 -14.38 12.73 17.01
CA GLY A 106 -13.30 12.42 17.95
C GLY A 106 -13.34 11.00 18.51
N LYS A 107 -14.35 10.19 18.15
CA LYS A 107 -14.45 8.78 18.53
C LYS A 107 -13.88 7.89 17.44
N LEU A 108 -13.12 6.89 17.86
CA LEU A 108 -12.56 5.88 16.97
C LEU A 108 -13.53 4.69 16.87
N SER A 109 -13.96 4.37 15.65
CA SER A 109 -14.77 3.18 15.39
C SER A 109 -13.91 1.91 15.44
N GLU A 110 -14.56 0.74 15.39
CA GLU A 110 -13.84 -0.54 15.25
C GLU A 110 -12.98 -0.57 13.98
N PHE A 111 -13.51 -0.06 12.87
CA PHE A 111 -12.79 0.04 11.61
C PHE A 111 -11.54 0.94 11.71
N GLY A 112 -11.67 2.10 12.35
CA GLY A 112 -10.52 2.98 12.58
C GLY A 112 -9.47 2.36 13.51
N ARG A 113 -9.91 1.61 14.55
CA ARG A 113 -9.01 0.85 15.44
C ARG A 113 -8.23 -0.22 14.69
N ASP A 114 -8.91 -1.01 13.86
CA ASP A 114 -8.27 -2.04 13.05
C ASP A 114 -7.23 -1.43 12.11
N ALA A 115 -7.56 -0.29 11.48
CA ALA A 115 -6.61 0.44 10.65
C ALA A 115 -5.37 0.93 11.43
N LEU A 116 -5.52 1.47 12.64
CA LEU A 116 -4.36 1.84 13.47
C LEU A 116 -3.52 0.64 13.89
N ARG A 117 -4.16 -0.47 14.26
CA ARG A 117 -3.46 -1.70 14.62
C ARG A 117 -2.63 -2.24 13.45
N ASP A 118 -3.23 -2.32 12.27
CA ASP A 118 -2.54 -2.76 11.07
C ASP A 118 -1.44 -1.77 10.65
N SER A 119 -1.67 -0.48 10.83
CA SER A 119 -0.64 0.54 10.63
C SER A 119 0.58 0.30 11.52
N LYS A 120 0.38 0.17 12.83
CA LYS A 120 1.45 -0.13 13.80
C LYS A 120 2.22 -1.40 13.41
N LYS A 121 1.50 -2.46 13.03
CA LYS A 121 2.08 -3.71 12.55
C LYS A 121 3.01 -3.49 11.35
N TYR A 122 2.56 -2.76 10.32
CA TYR A 122 3.37 -2.51 9.14
C TYR A 122 4.55 -1.57 9.42
N LEU A 123 4.40 -0.58 10.30
CA LEU A 123 5.52 0.24 10.77
C LEU A 123 6.57 -0.60 11.49
N LEU A 124 6.16 -1.53 12.36
CA LEU A 124 7.08 -2.44 13.05
C LEU A 124 7.87 -3.28 12.04
N LEU A 125 7.20 -3.89 11.06
CA LEU A 125 7.87 -4.66 10.00
C LEU A 125 8.88 -3.82 9.20
N ALA A 126 8.54 -2.58 8.86
CA ALA A 126 9.46 -1.70 8.14
C ALA A 126 10.64 -1.26 9.03
N ALA A 127 10.39 -0.99 10.31
CA ALA A 127 11.39 -0.60 11.29
C ALA A 127 12.38 -1.73 11.62
N GLU A 128 11.91 -2.98 11.69
CA GLU A 128 12.73 -4.18 11.86
C GLU A 128 13.75 -4.34 10.73
N GLN A 129 13.39 -3.89 9.52
CA GLN A 129 14.28 -3.87 8.35
C GLN A 129 15.21 -2.64 8.32
N GLY A 130 15.15 -1.77 9.32
CA GLY A 130 16.02 -0.61 9.45
C GLY A 130 15.50 0.65 8.78
N LEU A 131 14.23 0.72 8.38
CA LEU A 131 13.67 1.94 7.80
C LEU A 131 13.48 3.02 8.89
N GLU A 132 14.35 4.03 8.89
CA GLU A 132 14.37 5.07 9.93
C GLU A 132 13.06 5.86 10.03
N ASN A 133 12.43 6.17 8.90
CA ASN A 133 11.13 6.86 8.89
C ASN A 133 10.03 6.06 9.62
N ALA A 134 10.09 4.72 9.57
CA ALA A 134 9.14 3.88 10.29
C ALA A 134 9.42 3.90 11.79
N LYS A 135 10.68 3.87 12.22
CA LYS A 135 11.08 4.00 13.63
C LYS A 135 10.65 5.35 14.20
N GLU A 136 10.88 6.42 13.46
CA GLU A 136 10.46 7.77 13.83
C GLU A 136 8.93 7.84 13.97
N SER A 137 8.19 7.27 13.01
CA SER A 137 6.73 7.22 13.08
C SER A 137 6.23 6.45 14.31
N LEU A 138 6.82 5.30 14.63
CA LEU A 138 6.49 4.54 15.84
C LEU A 138 6.70 5.38 17.10
N SER A 139 7.84 6.08 17.20
CA SER A 139 8.12 6.96 18.34
C SER A 139 7.15 8.14 18.44
N ASN A 140 6.80 8.75 17.31
CA ASN A 140 5.93 9.92 17.28
C ASN A 140 4.45 9.58 17.54
N LEU A 141 4.06 8.33 17.34
CA LEU A 141 2.66 7.87 17.40
C LEU A 141 2.40 6.92 18.58
N ASP A 142 3.37 6.73 19.46
CA ASP A 142 3.29 5.78 20.58
C ASP A 142 2.04 6.03 21.44
N GLU A 143 1.82 7.28 21.85
CA GLU A 143 0.64 7.68 22.63
C GLU A 143 -0.68 7.45 21.88
N LEU A 144 -0.69 7.64 20.56
CA LEU A 144 -1.88 7.41 19.73
C LEU A 144 -2.22 5.92 19.68
N PHE A 145 -1.21 5.06 19.53
CA PHE A 145 -1.40 3.61 19.52
C PHE A 145 -1.91 3.11 20.87
N ASP A 146 -1.32 3.58 21.97
CA ASP A 146 -1.76 3.23 23.32
C ASP A 146 -3.19 3.68 23.59
N TRP A 147 -3.53 4.92 23.19
CA TRP A 147 -4.90 5.43 23.30
C TRP A 147 -5.92 4.61 22.50
N ALA A 148 -5.55 4.17 21.29
CA ALA A 148 -6.43 3.37 20.44
C ALA A 148 -6.67 1.97 21.00
N GLU A 149 -5.64 1.37 21.63
CA GLU A 149 -5.73 0.08 22.33
C GLU A 149 -6.53 0.19 23.64
N SER A 150 -6.56 1.36 24.29
CA SER A 150 -7.27 1.59 25.54
C SER A 150 -8.77 1.90 25.39
N GLN A 151 -9.30 2.06 24.17
CA GLN A 151 -10.72 2.36 23.97
C GLN A 151 -11.57 1.11 24.28
N GLU A 152 -12.40 1.19 25.32
CA GLU A 152 -13.37 0.13 25.64
C GLU A 152 -14.46 0.02 24.55
N TYR A 153 -14.89 -1.20 24.28
CA TYR A 153 -15.96 -1.52 23.33
C TYR A 153 -17.28 -0.90 23.80
N VAL A 154 -17.86 0.00 23.01
CA VAL A 154 -19.24 0.50 23.17
C VAL A 154 -20.11 -0.09 22.07
#